data_AF-A0A4Y4MAE2-F1
#
_entry.id   AF-A0A4Y4MAE2-F1
#
_cell.length_a   1.000
_cell.length_b   1.000
_cell.length_c   1.000
_cell.angle_alpha   90.00
_cell.angle_beta   90.00
_cell.angle_gamma   90.00
#
_symmetry.space_group_name_H-M   'P 1'
#
loop_
_entity.id
_entity.type
_entity.pdbx_description
1 polymer ?
#
loop_
_entity_poly.entity_id
_entity_poly.type
_entity_poly.pdbx_seq_one_letter_code
_entity_poly.pdbx_strand_id
1 'polypeptide(L)'
;MKQPWIHNAKTDWWFILSPPFLVLLIIFLFQKQIQTLENHYSFYTWLFLIVFVDVAHVYSTLFKTYFVKGEVQRNKLLYLGIPVLSLILGMILFQLGSLIFWSVLALIAVFHFIRQQYGFMRIYARFEPNNWSKKIDEIAVYSATVYPMLYWFKTPRAFTWFVNNEFDWLQNLPDYIPLLTAIYFAILIIWLFKTAFEAFKSKRINIPKTVLIAGTFLSWYFGIIYFNNDLLFTFLNVVSHGIPYIALIYIREIKQKENQQLNRMQIFKSFSGIFLFVGVILSFAFLEEFLWETLIWNEHFSLNMMVSENLFQFLVPLLVVPQLTHYLLDGFIWRKPKKVN
;
A
#
# COMPACT_ATOMS: atom_id res chain seq x y z
N MET A 1 7.15 -27.71 -10.16
CA MET A 1 5.92 -26.99 -9.75
C MET A 1 5.76 -25.81 -10.70
N LYS A 2 4.57 -25.61 -11.27
CA LYS A 2 4.31 -24.41 -12.06
C LYS A 2 4.44 -23.20 -11.15
N GLN A 3 5.36 -22.30 -11.45
CA GLN A 3 5.55 -21.09 -10.65
C GLN A 3 4.26 -20.25 -10.70
N PRO A 4 3.79 -19.75 -9.55
CA PRO A 4 2.50 -19.08 -9.44
C PRO A 4 2.55 -17.61 -9.89
N TRP A 5 3.10 -17.32 -11.07
CA TRP A 5 3.07 -15.98 -11.64
C TRP A 5 1.61 -15.50 -11.81
N ILE A 6 1.32 -14.25 -11.48
CA ILE A 6 0.06 -13.55 -11.73
C ILE A 6 -0.13 -13.42 -13.23
N HIS A 7 0.87 -12.91 -13.96
CA HIS A 7 0.86 -12.87 -15.42
C HIS A 7 1.96 -13.76 -16.03
N ASN A 8 3.22 -13.36 -15.84
CA ASN A 8 4.40 -14.08 -16.29
C ASN A 8 5.62 -13.63 -15.47
N ALA A 9 6.70 -14.41 -15.50
CA ALA A 9 7.90 -14.15 -14.69
C ALA A 9 8.48 -12.73 -14.89
N LYS A 10 8.54 -12.25 -16.13
CA LYS A 10 9.13 -10.95 -16.46
C LYS A 10 8.30 -9.80 -15.90
N THR A 11 6.99 -9.81 -16.14
CA THR A 11 6.08 -8.74 -15.70
C THR A 11 5.97 -8.71 -14.18
N ASP A 12 5.79 -9.87 -13.54
CA ASP A 12 5.69 -9.97 -12.09
C ASP A 12 7.00 -9.54 -11.42
N TRP A 13 8.16 -9.90 -12.00
CA TRP A 13 9.45 -9.48 -11.47
C TRP A 13 9.56 -7.96 -11.42
N TRP A 14 9.44 -7.28 -12.57
CA TRP A 14 9.70 -5.85 -12.68
C TRP A 14 8.71 -4.96 -11.91
N PHE A 15 7.43 -5.34 -11.87
CA PHE A 15 6.39 -4.44 -11.36
C PHE A 15 5.84 -4.84 -9.99
N ILE A 16 6.06 -6.08 -9.54
CA ILE A 16 5.47 -6.58 -8.29
C ILE A 16 6.55 -6.99 -7.30
N LEU A 17 7.61 -7.67 -7.73
CA LEU A 17 8.58 -8.31 -6.83
C LEU A 17 9.87 -7.52 -6.62
N SER A 18 10.43 -6.94 -7.68
CA SER A 18 11.68 -6.18 -7.61
C SER A 18 11.60 -4.78 -7.00
N PRO A 19 10.46 -4.04 -6.96
CA PRO A 19 10.42 -2.67 -6.43
C PRO A 19 11.15 -2.48 -5.08
N PRO A 20 10.90 -3.26 -4.01
CA PRO A 20 11.60 -3.08 -2.73
C PRO A 20 13.12 -3.25 -2.84
N PHE A 21 13.60 -4.15 -3.70
CA PHE A 21 15.03 -4.40 -3.86
C PHE A 21 15.71 -3.32 -4.70
N LEU A 22 15.06 -2.85 -5.77
CA LEU A 22 15.60 -1.79 -6.62
C LEU A 22 15.66 -0.47 -5.87
N VAL A 23 14.60 -0.12 -5.13
CA VAL A 23 14.59 1.08 -4.30
C VAL A 23 15.69 1.00 -3.24
N LEU A 24 15.79 -0.11 -2.51
CA LEU A 24 16.83 -0.28 -1.50
C LEU A 24 18.24 -0.19 -2.09
N LEU A 25 18.47 -0.79 -3.26
CA LEU A 25 19.75 -0.68 -3.98
C LEU A 25 20.06 0.77 -4.37
N ILE A 26 19.08 1.49 -4.91
CA ILE A 26 19.23 2.92 -5.25
C ILE A 26 19.59 3.72 -4.01
N ILE A 27 18.94 3.47 -2.87
CA ILE A 27 19.23 4.14 -1.61
C ILE A 27 20.68 3.90 -1.18
N PHE A 28 21.15 2.66 -1.20
CA PHE A 28 22.54 2.35 -0.83
C PHE A 28 23.57 2.95 -1.78
N LEU A 29 23.28 3.01 -3.08
CA LEU A 29 24.21 3.57 -4.07
C LEU A 29 24.21 5.10 -4.09
N PHE A 30 23.08 5.73 -3.77
CA PHE A 30 22.86 7.17 -4.00
C PHE A 30 22.39 7.93 -2.75
N GLN A 31 22.69 7.45 -1.55
CA GLN A 31 22.20 8.03 -0.29
C GLN A 31 22.45 9.55 -0.17
N LYS A 32 23.65 10.02 -0.55
CA LYS A 32 24.01 11.46 -0.49
C LYS A 32 23.19 12.30 -1.47
N GLN A 33 22.93 11.77 -2.67
CA GLN A 33 22.14 12.44 -3.70
C GLN A 33 20.67 12.50 -3.28
N ILE A 34 20.15 11.43 -2.65
CA ILE A 34 18.77 11.41 -2.15
C ILE A 34 18.58 12.43 -1.02
N GLN A 35 19.53 12.56 -0.09
CA GLN A 35 19.49 13.62 0.92
C GLN A 35 19.49 15.02 0.29
N THR A 36 20.19 15.19 -0.83
CA THR A 36 20.19 16.45 -1.57
C THR A 36 18.83 16.72 -2.21
N LEU A 37 18.17 15.68 -2.75
CA LEU A 37 16.82 15.74 -3.31
C LEU A 37 15.78 16.14 -2.26
N GLU A 38 15.83 15.55 -1.07
CA GLU A 38 14.94 15.89 0.05
C GLU A 38 15.02 17.38 0.39
N ASN A 39 16.23 17.92 0.49
CA ASN A 39 16.45 19.30 0.95
C ASN A 39 16.15 20.37 -0.11
N HIS A 40 16.29 20.06 -1.40
CA HIS A 40 16.24 21.08 -2.48
C HIS A 40 15.11 20.86 -3.49
N TYR A 41 14.50 19.67 -3.53
CA TYR A 41 13.55 19.26 -4.56
C TYR A 41 12.32 18.58 -3.97
N SER A 42 11.87 19.03 -2.78
CA SER A 42 10.71 18.51 -2.03
C SER A 42 9.45 18.41 -2.89
N PHE A 43 9.19 19.41 -3.74
CA PHE A 43 8.08 19.41 -4.69
C PHE A 43 8.09 18.21 -5.64
N TYR A 44 9.26 17.87 -6.20
CA TYR A 44 9.36 16.77 -7.15
C TYR A 44 9.27 15.42 -6.43
N THR A 45 9.83 15.30 -5.23
CA THR A 45 9.69 14.07 -4.44
C THR A 45 8.24 13.83 -4.04
N TRP A 46 7.51 14.87 -3.63
CA TRP A 46 6.07 14.81 -3.39
C TRP A 46 5.31 14.43 -4.67
N LEU A 47 5.55 15.12 -5.78
CA LEU A 47 4.85 14.87 -7.04
C LEU A 47 5.05 13.44 -7.55
N PHE A 48 6.29 12.95 -7.59
CA PHE A 48 6.60 11.65 -8.16
C PHE A 48 6.30 10.47 -7.23
N LEU A 49 6.47 10.62 -5.91
CA LEU A 49 6.20 9.54 -4.97
C LEU A 49 4.75 9.59 -4.50
N ILE A 50 4.31 10.71 -3.93
CA ILE A 50 2.99 10.82 -3.31
C ILE A 50 1.92 10.88 -4.40
N VAL A 51 1.96 11.88 -5.30
CA VAL A 51 0.88 12.03 -6.29
C VAL A 51 0.88 10.89 -7.31
N PHE A 52 2.04 10.59 -7.93
CA PHE A 52 2.08 9.67 -9.07
C PHE A 52 2.10 8.18 -8.70
N VAL A 53 2.37 7.83 -7.44
CA VAL A 53 2.38 6.44 -6.99
C VAL A 53 1.40 6.21 -5.85
N ASP A 54 1.47 6.98 -4.76
CA ASP A 54 0.60 6.79 -3.61
C ASP A 54 -0.86 7.13 -3.97
N VAL A 55 -1.17 8.38 -4.26
CA VAL A 55 -2.56 8.76 -4.57
C VAL A 55 -3.06 8.10 -5.87
N ALA A 56 -2.20 7.93 -6.87
CA ALA A 56 -2.56 7.24 -8.11
C ALA A 56 -2.96 5.77 -7.92
N HIS A 57 -2.38 5.04 -6.95
CA HIS A 57 -2.78 3.64 -6.74
C HIS A 57 -4.21 3.53 -6.21
N VAL A 58 -4.64 4.47 -5.37
CA VAL A 58 -6.02 4.56 -4.85
C VAL A 58 -7.02 4.60 -6.02
N TYR A 59 -6.76 5.45 -7.01
CA TYR A 59 -7.60 5.60 -8.19
C TYR A 59 -7.55 4.42 -9.15
N SER A 60 -6.51 3.60 -9.11
CA SER A 60 -6.49 2.37 -9.90
C SER A 60 -7.65 1.42 -9.51
N THR A 61 -8.12 1.45 -8.26
CA THR A 61 -9.27 0.64 -7.81
C THR A 61 -10.55 0.90 -8.60
N LEU A 62 -10.73 2.10 -9.17
CA LEU A 62 -11.89 2.43 -10.02
C LEU A 62 -12.06 1.44 -11.18
N PHE A 63 -10.95 0.93 -11.74
CA PHE A 63 -10.95 -0.04 -12.84
C PHE A 63 -11.44 -1.42 -12.43
N LYS A 64 -11.44 -1.74 -11.14
CA LYS A 64 -12.00 -2.97 -10.59
C LYS A 64 -13.44 -2.78 -10.10
N THR A 65 -13.83 -1.56 -9.74
CA THR A 65 -15.09 -1.24 -9.07
C THR A 65 -16.00 -0.39 -9.94
N TYR A 66 -15.93 0.94 -9.81
CA TYR A 66 -16.91 1.89 -10.32
C TYR A 66 -16.97 1.97 -11.85
N PHE A 67 -15.87 1.69 -12.56
CA PHE A 67 -15.86 1.64 -14.02
C PHE A 67 -16.47 0.34 -14.59
N VAL A 68 -16.69 -0.67 -13.74
CA VAL A 68 -17.28 -1.95 -14.13
C VAL A 68 -18.76 -1.98 -13.75
N LYS A 69 -19.63 -1.59 -14.68
CA LYS A 69 -21.09 -1.51 -14.46
C LYS A 69 -21.70 -2.78 -13.83
N GLY A 70 -21.26 -3.96 -14.26
CA GLY A 70 -21.74 -5.24 -13.73
C GLY A 70 -21.39 -5.45 -12.26
N GLU A 71 -20.19 -5.02 -11.82
CA GLU A 71 -19.79 -5.08 -10.41
C GLU A 71 -20.62 -4.10 -9.59
N VAL A 72 -20.81 -2.87 -10.07
CA VAL A 72 -21.63 -1.86 -9.40
C VAL A 72 -23.05 -2.36 -9.16
N GLN A 73 -23.68 -2.95 -10.19
CA GLN A 73 -25.04 -3.49 -10.09
C GLN A 73 -25.14 -4.66 -9.11
N ARG A 74 -24.13 -5.53 -9.07
CA ARG A 74 -24.10 -6.71 -8.19
C ARG A 74 -23.86 -6.34 -6.72
N ASN A 75 -23.03 -5.34 -6.46
CA ASN A 75 -22.56 -4.98 -5.12
C ASN A 75 -22.91 -3.52 -4.75
N LYS A 76 -24.09 -3.02 -5.14
CA LYS A 76 -24.51 -1.61 -4.95
C LYS A 76 -24.32 -1.11 -3.52
N LEU A 77 -24.73 -1.91 -2.52
CA LEU A 77 -24.59 -1.54 -1.11
C LEU A 77 -23.13 -1.35 -0.71
N LEU A 78 -22.22 -2.19 -1.22
CA LEU A 78 -20.79 -2.07 -0.94
C LEU A 78 -20.21 -0.80 -1.58
N TYR A 79 -20.48 -0.56 -2.86
CA TYR A 79 -19.85 0.53 -3.59
C TYR A 79 -20.44 1.91 -3.32
N LEU A 80 -21.71 2.01 -2.92
CA LEU A 80 -22.32 3.26 -2.48
C LEU A 80 -22.20 3.45 -0.96
N GLY A 81 -22.31 2.35 -0.20
CA GLY A 81 -22.30 2.40 1.26
C GLY A 81 -20.92 2.68 1.84
N ILE A 82 -19.83 2.14 1.26
CA ILE A 82 -18.49 2.38 1.81
C ILE A 82 -18.07 3.86 1.72
N PRO A 83 -18.20 4.57 0.59
CA PRO A 83 -17.89 6.01 0.55
C PRO A 83 -18.72 6.85 1.53
N VAL A 84 -20.01 6.55 1.65
CA VAL A 84 -20.90 7.24 2.61
C VAL A 84 -20.47 6.96 4.05
N LEU A 85 -20.15 5.70 4.36
CA LEU A 85 -19.64 5.30 5.66
C LEU A 85 -18.30 5.96 5.96
N SER A 86 -17.39 6.03 4.99
CA SER A 86 -16.09 6.72 5.10
C SER A 86 -16.28 8.19 5.45
N LEU A 87 -17.23 8.88 4.80
CA LEU A 87 -17.55 10.28 5.10
C LEU A 87 -18.10 10.45 6.51
N ILE A 88 -19.11 9.65 6.90
CA ILE A 88 -19.75 9.73 8.22
C ILE A 88 -18.74 9.42 9.33
N LEU A 89 -17.98 8.33 9.20
CA LEU A 89 -16.95 7.97 10.17
C LEU A 89 -15.85 9.04 10.24
N GLY A 90 -15.45 9.59 9.10
CA GLY A 90 -14.47 10.67 9.04
C GLY A 90 -14.95 11.90 9.81
N MET A 91 -16.19 12.34 9.60
CA MET A 91 -16.78 13.48 10.32
C MET A 91 -16.85 13.22 11.84
N ILE A 92 -17.33 12.03 12.25
CA ILE A 92 -17.40 11.66 13.68
C ILE A 92 -16.01 11.67 14.31
N LEU A 93 -15.01 11.05 13.66
CA LEU A 93 -13.65 10.99 14.17
C LEU A 93 -13.00 12.37 14.25
N PHE A 94 -13.22 13.23 13.26
CA PHE A 94 -12.66 14.59 13.27
C PHE A 94 -13.24 15.45 14.40
N GLN A 95 -14.53 15.24 14.76
CA GLN A 95 -15.15 15.91 15.92
C GLN A 95 -14.55 15.47 17.26
N LEU A 96 -13.97 14.26 17.36
CA LEU A 96 -13.26 13.82 18.57
C LEU A 96 -11.89 14.51 18.71
N GLY A 97 -11.38 15.13 17.63
CA GLY A 97 -10.13 15.87 17.61
C GLY A 97 -9.28 15.50 16.40
N SER A 98 -8.58 16.50 15.84
CA SER A 98 -7.76 16.32 14.64
C SER A 98 -6.69 15.23 14.81
N LEU A 99 -5.99 15.19 15.95
CA LEU A 99 -4.98 14.16 16.20
C LEU A 99 -5.60 12.76 16.23
N ILE A 100 -6.75 12.57 16.90
CA ILE A 100 -7.45 11.27 16.96
C ILE A 100 -7.86 10.83 15.55
N PHE A 101 -8.37 11.75 14.74
CA PHE A 101 -8.74 11.47 13.35
C PHE A 101 -7.57 10.94 12.54
N TRP A 102 -6.45 11.67 12.50
CA TRP A 102 -5.27 11.28 11.73
C TRP A 102 -4.63 9.99 12.26
N SER A 103 -4.61 9.82 13.58
CA SER A 103 -4.13 8.60 14.24
C SER A 103 -4.94 7.35 13.85
N VAL A 104 -6.27 7.46 13.85
CA VAL A 104 -7.14 6.34 13.43
C VAL A 104 -6.99 6.08 11.93
N LEU A 105 -6.89 7.13 11.11
CA LEU A 105 -6.66 6.98 9.68
C LEU A 105 -5.31 6.30 9.38
N ALA A 106 -4.24 6.70 10.09
CA ALA A 106 -2.93 6.06 10.04
C ALA A 106 -3.00 4.57 10.38
N LEU A 107 -3.71 4.19 11.44
CA LEU A 107 -3.90 2.78 11.79
C LEU A 107 -4.66 2.00 10.72
N ILE A 108 -5.68 2.60 10.09
CA ILE A 108 -6.41 1.98 8.98
C ILE A 108 -5.50 1.82 7.75
N ALA A 109 -4.69 2.82 7.42
CA ALA A 109 -3.71 2.77 6.35
C ALA A 109 -2.66 1.67 6.61
N VAL A 110 -2.06 1.64 7.81
CA VAL A 110 -1.13 0.59 8.23
C VAL A 110 -1.76 -0.80 8.09
N PHE A 111 -3.00 -0.97 8.56
CA PHE A 111 -3.71 -2.23 8.39
C PHE A 111 -3.88 -2.59 6.90
N HIS A 112 -4.28 -1.64 6.06
CA HIS A 112 -4.40 -1.84 4.62
C HIS A 112 -3.06 -2.31 3.99
N PHE A 113 -1.96 -1.63 4.30
CA PHE A 113 -0.62 -1.98 3.80
C PHE A 113 -0.20 -3.40 4.23
N ILE A 114 -0.40 -3.76 5.51
CA ILE A 114 -0.14 -5.12 6.02
C ILE A 114 -0.96 -6.16 5.24
N ARG A 115 -2.25 -5.88 5.05
CA ARG A 115 -3.19 -6.78 4.36
C ARG A 115 -2.85 -6.94 2.88
N GLN A 116 -2.32 -5.91 2.24
CA GLN A 116 -1.87 -5.96 0.85
C GLN A 116 -0.67 -6.92 0.70
N GLN A 117 0.35 -6.81 1.57
CA GLN A 117 1.51 -7.72 1.58
C GLN A 117 1.07 -9.19 1.76
N TYR A 118 0.16 -9.42 2.72
CA TYR A 118 -0.46 -10.73 2.93
C TYR A 118 -1.25 -11.21 1.70
N GLY A 119 -2.01 -10.30 1.07
CA GLY A 119 -2.80 -10.58 -0.13
C GLY A 119 -1.94 -11.08 -1.29
N PHE A 120 -0.83 -10.39 -1.59
CA PHE A 120 0.13 -10.83 -2.59
C PHE A 120 0.75 -12.19 -2.26
N MET A 121 1.14 -12.40 -1.00
CA MET A 121 1.70 -13.69 -0.57
C MET A 121 0.68 -14.81 -0.83
N ARG A 122 -0.59 -14.60 -0.48
CA ARG A 122 -1.67 -15.57 -0.73
C ARG A 122 -1.88 -15.86 -2.21
N ILE A 123 -1.75 -14.85 -3.08
CA ILE A 123 -1.83 -15.03 -4.53
C ILE A 123 -0.66 -15.89 -5.04
N TYR A 124 0.56 -15.62 -4.57
CA TYR A 124 1.74 -16.41 -4.92
C TYR A 124 1.81 -17.78 -4.21
N ALA A 125 1.08 -18.00 -3.12
CA ALA A 125 0.99 -19.30 -2.45
C ALA A 125 -0.26 -20.12 -2.86
N ARG A 126 -0.95 -19.74 -3.95
CA ARG A 126 -2.25 -20.32 -4.34
C ARG A 126 -2.22 -21.81 -4.74
N PHE A 127 -1.06 -22.30 -5.19
CA PHE A 127 -0.87 -23.69 -5.57
C PHE A 127 -0.23 -24.52 -4.45
N GLU A 128 0.07 -23.91 -3.30
CA GLU A 128 0.66 -24.59 -2.16
C GLU A 128 -0.42 -25.14 -1.23
N PRO A 129 -0.22 -26.35 -0.68
CA PRO A 129 -1.16 -26.95 0.26
C PRO A 129 -1.28 -26.11 1.53
N ASN A 130 -2.45 -26.14 2.16
CA ASN A 130 -2.70 -25.41 3.39
C ASN A 130 -2.17 -26.19 4.61
N ASN A 131 -0.87 -26.10 4.86
CA ASN A 131 -0.18 -26.83 5.94
C ASN A 131 0.65 -25.87 6.82
N TRP A 132 1.44 -26.44 7.75
CA TRP A 132 2.31 -25.68 8.65
C TRP A 132 3.32 -24.78 7.93
N SER A 133 3.84 -25.21 6.77
CA SER A 133 4.76 -24.41 5.97
C SER A 133 4.12 -23.10 5.50
N LYS A 134 2.87 -23.17 5.02
CA LYS A 134 2.12 -21.98 4.64
C LYS A 134 1.83 -21.08 5.83
N LYS A 135 1.53 -21.63 7.01
CA LYS A 135 1.34 -20.85 8.24
C LYS A 135 2.62 -20.09 8.65
N ILE A 136 3.79 -20.70 8.47
CA ILE A 136 5.07 -20.03 8.72
C ILE A 136 5.27 -18.85 7.76
N ASP A 137 4.90 -19.00 6.47
CA ASP A 137 4.93 -17.88 5.52
C ASP A 137 3.96 -16.77 5.90
N GLU A 138 2.76 -17.11 6.42
CA GLU A 138 1.79 -16.13 6.94
C GLU A 138 2.34 -15.38 8.15
N ILE A 139 2.89 -16.09 9.13
CA ILE A 139 3.52 -15.50 10.33
C ILE A 139 4.70 -14.61 9.92
N ALA A 140 5.51 -15.03 8.96
CA ALA A 140 6.65 -14.27 8.47
C ALA A 140 6.23 -12.92 7.87
N VAL A 141 5.19 -12.89 7.01
CA VAL A 141 4.67 -11.64 6.44
C VAL A 141 4.14 -10.71 7.53
N TYR A 142 3.32 -11.22 8.46
CA TYR A 142 2.81 -10.38 9.55
C TYR A 142 3.93 -9.89 10.45
N SER A 143 4.93 -10.72 10.76
CA SER A 143 6.09 -10.30 11.56
C SER A 143 6.91 -9.23 10.83
N ALA A 144 7.13 -9.38 9.52
CA ALA A 144 7.84 -8.42 8.68
C ALA A 144 7.23 -7.01 8.73
N THR A 145 5.91 -6.90 8.87
CA THR A 145 5.20 -5.62 8.83
C THR A 145 4.80 -5.10 10.21
N VAL A 146 4.33 -5.96 11.12
CA VAL A 146 3.84 -5.56 12.44
C VAL A 146 4.98 -5.14 13.37
N TYR A 147 6.11 -5.84 13.34
CA TYR A 147 7.23 -5.50 14.22
C TYR A 147 7.77 -4.07 13.96
N PRO A 148 8.06 -3.66 12.71
CA PRO A 148 8.48 -2.28 12.44
C PRO A 148 7.48 -1.22 12.89
N MET A 149 6.17 -1.48 12.81
CA MET A 149 5.17 -0.56 13.36
C MET A 149 5.21 -0.49 14.88
N LEU A 150 5.28 -1.63 15.57
CA LEU A 150 5.43 -1.64 17.03
C LEU A 150 6.72 -0.94 17.46
N TYR A 151 7.79 -1.07 16.66
CA TYR A 151 9.03 -0.32 16.86
C TYR A 151 8.80 1.19 16.74
N TRP A 152 8.12 1.65 15.69
CA TRP A 152 7.75 3.06 15.50
C TRP A 152 6.87 3.57 16.66
N PHE A 153 5.85 2.82 17.08
CA PHE A 153 4.94 3.26 18.14
C PHE A 153 5.64 3.50 19.49
N LYS A 154 6.79 2.87 19.72
CA LYS A 154 7.60 3.10 20.94
C LYS A 154 8.68 4.15 20.74
N THR A 155 9.29 4.22 19.56
CA THR A 155 10.51 4.98 19.32
C THR A 155 10.24 6.19 18.44
N PRO A 156 10.64 7.42 18.85
CA PRO A 156 10.50 8.60 18.02
C PRO A 156 11.15 8.38 16.65
N ARG A 157 10.44 8.76 15.58
CA ARG A 157 10.93 8.70 14.19
C ARG A 157 11.05 10.10 13.62
N ALA A 158 11.92 10.27 12.62
CA ALA A 158 12.12 11.54 11.92
C ALA A 158 11.13 11.74 10.75
N PHE A 159 10.04 10.99 10.73
CA PHE A 159 9.05 10.95 9.66
C PHE A 159 7.67 10.66 10.23
N THR A 160 6.64 11.02 9.49
CA THR A 160 5.23 10.85 9.85
C THR A 160 4.51 10.06 8.77
N TRP A 161 3.45 9.35 9.14
CA TRP A 161 2.50 8.78 8.18
C TRP A 161 1.58 9.86 7.64
N PHE A 162 0.89 10.61 8.52
CA PHE A 162 0.07 11.76 8.14
C PHE A 162 0.46 13.02 8.91
N VAL A 163 0.55 12.94 10.24
CA VAL A 163 0.84 14.11 11.09
C VAL A 163 1.78 13.76 12.24
N ASN A 164 2.39 14.80 12.84
CA ASN A 164 3.24 14.65 14.02
C ASN A 164 2.47 14.06 15.21
N ASN A 165 3.14 13.22 16.00
CA ASN A 165 2.66 12.63 17.25
C ASN A 165 1.47 11.66 17.10
N GLU A 166 1.15 11.24 15.87
CA GLU A 166 0.05 10.32 15.56
C GLU A 166 0.27 8.88 16.04
N PHE A 167 1.33 8.57 16.78
CA PHE A 167 1.56 7.24 17.39
C PHE A 167 2.04 7.31 18.85
N ASP A 168 1.99 8.49 19.48
CA ASP A 168 2.66 8.73 20.76
C ASP A 168 2.00 8.04 21.96
N TRP A 169 0.79 7.50 21.80
CA TRP A 169 0.02 6.88 22.89
C TRP A 169 0.65 5.58 23.44
N LEU A 170 1.58 4.93 22.73
CA LEU A 170 2.28 3.73 23.23
C LEU A 170 3.66 4.03 23.84
N GLN A 171 4.13 5.28 23.79
CA GLN A 171 5.44 5.65 24.32
C GLN A 171 5.54 5.42 25.84
N ASN A 172 4.42 5.52 26.57
CA ASN A 172 4.36 5.37 28.03
C ASN A 172 4.35 3.91 28.51
N LEU A 173 4.24 2.92 27.61
CA LEU A 173 4.29 1.51 28.01
C LEU A 173 5.70 1.07 28.42
N PRO A 174 5.86 0.02 29.25
CA PRO A 174 7.16 -0.59 29.50
C PRO A 174 7.87 -0.97 28.20
N ASP A 175 9.21 -0.92 28.19
CA ASP A 175 9.96 -1.19 26.97
C ASP A 175 9.83 -2.65 26.52
N TYR A 176 9.03 -2.85 25.48
CA TYR A 176 8.75 -4.14 24.87
C TYR A 176 9.69 -4.44 23.68
N ILE A 177 10.51 -3.47 23.26
CA ILE A 177 11.31 -3.58 22.04
C ILE A 177 12.31 -4.72 22.09
N PRO A 178 13.08 -4.95 23.17
CA PRO A 178 14.04 -6.06 23.21
C PRO A 178 13.39 -7.42 22.99
N LEU A 179 12.24 -7.67 23.62
CA LEU A 179 11.49 -8.93 23.49
C LEU A 179 10.94 -9.09 22.06
N LEU A 180 10.31 -8.05 21.51
CA LEU A 180 9.76 -8.11 20.16
C LEU A 180 10.86 -8.24 19.09
N THR A 181 12.01 -7.61 19.30
CA THR A 181 13.20 -7.76 18.43
C THR A 181 13.66 -9.22 18.41
N ALA A 182 13.76 -9.87 19.57
CA ALA A 182 14.12 -11.28 19.65
C ALA A 182 13.10 -12.19 18.94
N ILE A 183 11.80 -11.93 19.14
CA ILE A 183 10.72 -12.68 18.47
C ILE A 183 10.78 -12.48 16.95
N TYR A 184 10.97 -11.25 16.49
CA TYR A 184 11.08 -10.91 15.07
C TYR A 184 12.22 -11.66 14.38
N PHE A 185 13.43 -11.62 14.95
CA PHE A 185 14.56 -12.36 14.39
C PHE A 185 14.39 -13.88 14.51
N ALA A 186 13.76 -14.38 15.57
CA ALA A 186 13.44 -15.81 15.67
C ALA A 186 12.49 -16.25 14.55
N ILE A 187 11.42 -15.49 14.27
CA ILE A 187 10.49 -15.78 13.16
C ILE A 187 11.21 -15.73 11.81
N LEU A 188 12.05 -14.72 11.58
CA LEU A 188 12.84 -14.60 10.35
C LEU A 188 13.76 -15.81 10.17
N ILE A 189 14.49 -16.20 11.21
CA ILE A 189 15.39 -17.36 11.20
C ILE A 189 14.61 -18.66 10.93
N ILE A 190 13.47 -18.87 11.61
CA ILE A 190 12.59 -20.03 11.37
C ILE A 190 12.12 -20.07 9.92
N TRP A 191 11.69 -18.93 9.38
CA TRP A 191 11.24 -18.84 7.99
C TRP A 191 12.37 -19.12 6.99
N LEU A 192 13.58 -18.63 7.23
CA LEU A 192 14.76 -18.90 6.41
C LEU A 192 15.12 -20.39 6.43
N PHE A 193 15.22 -21.00 7.61
CA PHE A 193 15.50 -22.44 7.74
C PHE A 193 14.43 -23.30 7.07
N LYS A 194 13.16 -22.97 7.29
CA LYS A 194 12.03 -23.64 6.64
C LYS A 194 12.14 -23.54 5.13
N THR A 195 12.40 -22.35 4.59
CA THR A 195 12.50 -22.12 3.14
C THR A 195 13.71 -22.86 2.54
N ALA A 196 14.85 -22.84 3.21
CA ALA A 196 16.04 -23.59 2.80
C ALA A 196 15.79 -25.10 2.83
N PHE A 197 15.22 -25.62 3.91
CA PHE A 197 14.89 -27.04 4.06
C PHE A 197 13.93 -27.52 2.96
N GLU A 198 12.88 -26.74 2.65
CA GLU A 198 11.96 -27.04 1.55
C GLU A 198 12.66 -27.05 0.19
N ALA A 199 13.54 -26.08 -0.05
CA ALA A 199 14.32 -26.00 -1.28
C ALA A 199 15.24 -27.22 -1.45
N PHE A 200 15.94 -27.65 -0.38
CA PHE A 200 16.80 -28.83 -0.41
C PHE A 200 16.02 -30.12 -0.58
N LYS A 201 14.94 -30.33 0.21
CA LYS A 201 14.16 -31.57 0.20
C LYS A 201 13.37 -31.75 -1.10
N SER A 202 12.75 -30.69 -1.60
CA SER A 202 11.86 -30.77 -2.77
C SER A 202 12.54 -30.42 -4.10
N LYS A 203 13.79 -29.95 -4.06
CA LYS A 203 14.54 -29.37 -5.20
C LYS A 203 13.74 -28.31 -5.96
N ARG A 204 12.83 -27.63 -5.27
CA ARG A 204 11.87 -26.67 -5.83
C ARG A 204 11.69 -25.54 -4.83
N ILE A 205 11.62 -24.32 -5.33
CA ILE A 205 11.30 -23.14 -4.53
C ILE A 205 10.18 -22.37 -5.22
N ASN A 206 9.25 -21.82 -4.44
CA ASN A 206 8.25 -20.88 -4.95
C ASN A 206 8.88 -19.49 -4.99
N ILE A 207 9.53 -19.17 -6.10
CA ILE A 207 10.31 -17.94 -6.29
C ILE A 207 9.48 -16.69 -5.96
N PRO A 208 8.31 -16.45 -6.57
CA PRO A 208 7.61 -15.20 -6.35
C PRO A 208 7.14 -15.02 -4.90
N LYS A 209 6.71 -16.10 -4.22
CA LYS A 209 6.36 -16.04 -2.80
C LYS A 209 7.57 -15.69 -1.94
N THR A 210 8.69 -16.39 -2.14
CA THR A 210 9.90 -16.17 -1.33
C THR A 210 10.47 -14.76 -1.52
N VAL A 211 10.52 -14.29 -2.77
CA VAL A 211 11.00 -12.94 -3.10
C VAL A 211 10.10 -11.87 -2.53
N LEU A 212 8.77 -12.05 -2.58
CA LEU A 212 7.84 -11.12 -1.95
C LEU A 212 8.11 -11.02 -0.45
N ILE A 213 8.15 -12.15 0.29
CA ILE A 213 8.34 -12.14 1.74
C ILE A 213 9.68 -11.49 2.12
N ALA A 214 10.75 -11.81 1.39
CA ALA A 214 12.05 -11.17 1.59
C ALA A 214 12.00 -9.66 1.31
N GLY A 215 11.34 -9.25 0.23
CA GLY A 215 11.12 -7.84 -0.09
C GLY A 215 10.31 -7.10 0.96
N THR A 216 9.30 -7.75 1.56
CA THR A 216 8.52 -7.20 2.69
C THR A 216 9.41 -6.98 3.91
N PHE A 217 10.21 -7.98 4.31
CA PHE A 217 11.16 -7.81 5.44
C PHE A 217 12.12 -6.66 5.20
N LEU A 218 12.72 -6.58 4.00
CA LEU A 218 13.69 -5.54 3.67
C LEU A 218 13.04 -4.15 3.65
N SER A 219 11.96 -3.97 2.88
CA SER A 219 11.33 -2.66 2.73
C SER A 219 10.82 -2.08 4.06
N TRP A 220 10.17 -2.89 4.90
CA TRP A 220 9.65 -2.42 6.18
C TRP A 220 10.75 -2.19 7.21
N TYR A 221 11.74 -3.09 7.31
CA TYR A 221 12.85 -2.92 8.25
C TYR A 221 13.71 -1.70 7.89
N PHE A 222 14.11 -1.58 6.62
CA PHE A 222 14.95 -0.47 6.19
C PHE A 222 14.19 0.85 6.15
N GLY A 223 12.93 0.83 5.71
CA GLY A 223 12.09 2.02 5.64
C GLY A 223 11.74 2.61 7.01
N ILE A 224 11.45 1.78 8.01
CA ILE A 224 10.95 2.26 9.31
C ILE A 224 12.02 2.26 10.41
N ILE A 225 12.85 1.20 10.48
CA ILE A 225 13.78 1.01 11.60
C ILE A 225 15.16 1.58 11.29
N TYR A 226 15.76 1.17 10.17
CA TYR A 226 17.18 1.41 9.91
C TYR A 226 17.51 2.86 9.54
N PHE A 227 16.86 3.41 8.51
CA PHE A 227 17.26 4.71 7.96
C PHE A 227 16.76 5.91 8.76
N ASN A 228 15.58 5.78 9.39
CA ASN A 228 14.94 6.85 10.15
C ASN A 228 14.93 8.21 9.42
N ASN A 229 14.47 8.23 8.16
CA ASN A 229 14.43 9.41 7.30
C ASN A 229 13.14 9.39 6.47
N ASP A 230 12.52 10.56 6.30
CA ASP A 230 11.20 10.70 5.68
C ASP A 230 11.18 10.32 4.20
N LEU A 231 12.07 10.89 3.39
CA LEU A 231 12.14 10.55 1.97
C LEU A 231 12.46 9.05 1.76
N LEU A 232 13.36 8.47 2.54
CA LEU A 232 13.73 7.06 2.44
C LEU A 232 12.58 6.13 2.86
N PHE A 233 11.86 6.47 3.93
CA PHE A 233 10.64 5.78 4.35
C PHE A 233 9.59 5.83 3.25
N THR A 234 9.25 7.03 2.77
CA THR A 234 8.26 7.26 1.72
C THR A 234 8.64 6.51 0.45
N PHE A 235 9.90 6.59 0.00
CA PHE A 235 10.33 5.92 -1.22
C PHE A 235 10.21 4.40 -1.11
N LEU A 236 10.68 3.79 -0.01
CA LEU A 236 10.56 2.35 0.20
C LEU A 236 9.11 1.92 0.36
N ASN A 237 8.32 2.62 1.17
CA ASN A 237 6.96 2.24 1.48
C ASN A 237 6.06 2.41 0.26
N VAL A 238 6.05 3.59 -0.35
CA VAL A 238 5.16 3.97 -1.46
C VAL A 238 5.42 3.12 -2.69
N VAL A 239 6.68 3.01 -3.12
CA VAL A 239 7.01 2.28 -4.36
C VAL A 239 6.84 0.77 -4.19
N SER A 240 7.11 0.23 -2.99
CA SER A 240 6.99 -1.22 -2.74
C SER A 240 5.55 -1.72 -2.58
N HIS A 241 4.56 -0.83 -2.55
CA HIS A 241 3.14 -1.21 -2.49
C HIS A 241 2.32 -0.63 -3.66
N GLY A 242 2.49 0.65 -3.98
CA GLY A 242 1.67 1.35 -4.97
C GLY A 242 1.90 0.81 -6.38
N ILE A 243 3.16 0.66 -6.81
CA ILE A 243 3.48 0.08 -8.13
C ILE A 243 2.96 -1.37 -8.25
N PRO A 244 3.22 -2.27 -7.29
CA PRO A 244 2.62 -3.60 -7.29
C PRO A 244 1.10 -3.61 -7.40
N TYR A 245 0.41 -2.70 -6.71
CA TYR A 245 -1.05 -2.61 -6.74
C TYR A 245 -1.58 -2.19 -8.10
N ILE A 246 -1.04 -1.10 -8.65
CA ILE A 246 -1.39 -0.59 -9.98
C ILE A 246 -1.17 -1.69 -11.03
N ALA A 247 -0.03 -2.40 -10.95
CA ALA A 247 0.27 -3.51 -11.83
C ALA A 247 -0.72 -4.67 -11.68
N LEU A 248 -1.08 -5.05 -10.45
CA LEU A 248 -2.05 -6.10 -10.17
C LEU A 248 -3.42 -5.78 -10.79
N ILE A 249 -3.90 -4.54 -10.61
CA ILE A 249 -5.15 -4.05 -11.18
C ILE A 249 -5.09 -4.12 -12.71
N TYR A 250 -4.06 -3.52 -13.32
CA TYR A 250 -3.94 -3.49 -14.78
C TYR A 250 -3.89 -4.91 -15.38
N ILE A 251 -3.10 -5.80 -14.76
CA ILE A 251 -2.98 -7.19 -15.22
C ILE A 251 -4.33 -7.92 -15.12
N ARG A 252 -4.98 -7.89 -13.96
CA ARG A 252 -6.18 -8.70 -13.72
C ARG A 252 -7.42 -8.13 -14.39
N GLU A 253 -7.58 -6.81 -14.35
CA GLU A 253 -8.82 -6.17 -14.77
C GLU A 253 -8.77 -5.73 -16.24
N ILE A 254 -7.59 -5.47 -16.81
CA ILE A 254 -7.44 -5.06 -18.22
C ILE A 254 -6.82 -6.16 -19.08
N LYS A 255 -5.62 -6.63 -18.72
CA LYS A 255 -4.85 -7.54 -19.59
C LYS A 255 -5.48 -8.93 -19.71
N GLN A 256 -5.91 -9.50 -18.59
CA GLN A 256 -6.39 -10.90 -18.50
C GLN A 256 -7.87 -11.07 -18.84
N LYS A 257 -8.69 -10.01 -18.75
CA LYS A 257 -10.10 -10.09 -19.14
C LYS A 257 -10.25 -10.20 -20.65
N GLU A 258 -11.24 -10.97 -21.06
CA GLU A 258 -11.63 -11.10 -22.46
C GLU A 258 -12.26 -9.79 -22.96
N ASN A 259 -12.15 -9.53 -24.27
CA ASN A 259 -12.65 -8.28 -24.84
C ASN A 259 -14.15 -8.12 -24.60
N GLN A 260 -14.93 -9.18 -24.72
CA GLN A 260 -16.37 -9.17 -24.45
C GLN A 260 -16.71 -8.67 -23.03
N GLN A 261 -15.88 -9.00 -22.04
CA GLN A 261 -16.07 -8.56 -20.64
C GLN A 261 -15.67 -7.10 -20.41
N LEU A 262 -14.70 -6.59 -21.17
CA LEU A 262 -14.18 -5.22 -21.01
C LEU A 262 -15.10 -4.14 -21.60
N ASN A 263 -15.85 -4.47 -22.65
CA ASN A 263 -16.71 -3.50 -23.36
C ASN A 263 -15.95 -2.19 -23.67
N ARG A 264 -16.33 -1.03 -23.09
CA ARG A 264 -15.64 0.26 -23.29
C ARG A 264 -14.21 0.28 -22.73
N MET A 265 -13.89 -0.56 -21.75
CA MET A 265 -12.54 -0.64 -21.16
C MET A 265 -11.51 -1.34 -22.06
N GLN A 266 -11.93 -1.86 -23.23
CA GLN A 266 -11.01 -2.45 -24.21
C GLN A 266 -9.95 -1.46 -24.68
N ILE A 267 -10.24 -0.15 -24.69
CA ILE A 267 -9.29 0.90 -25.11
C ILE A 267 -7.98 0.83 -24.31
N PHE A 268 -8.05 0.48 -23.03
CA PHE A 268 -6.92 0.38 -22.12
C PHE A 268 -6.02 -0.83 -22.38
N LYS A 269 -6.47 -1.83 -23.16
CA LYS A 269 -5.73 -3.07 -23.42
C LYS A 269 -4.69 -2.95 -24.53
N SER A 270 -4.85 -1.95 -25.41
CA SER A 270 -3.92 -1.65 -26.49
C SER A 270 -2.56 -1.16 -25.95
N PHE A 271 -1.55 -1.08 -26.81
CA PHE A 271 -0.24 -0.54 -26.41
C PHE A 271 -0.35 0.92 -25.94
N SER A 272 -1.07 1.75 -26.69
CA SER A 272 -1.40 3.13 -26.26
C SER A 272 -2.34 3.18 -25.05
N GLY A 273 -3.16 2.14 -24.86
CA GLY A 273 -4.09 1.99 -23.76
C GLY A 273 -3.45 1.99 -22.37
N ILE A 274 -2.20 1.53 -22.25
CA ILE A 274 -1.45 1.62 -20.98
C ILE A 274 -1.23 3.07 -20.59
N PHE A 275 -0.82 3.93 -21.54
CA PHE A 275 -0.61 5.35 -21.27
C PHE A 275 -1.91 6.05 -20.93
N LEU A 276 -3.03 5.65 -21.55
CA LEU A 276 -4.34 6.17 -21.18
C LEU A 276 -4.75 5.72 -19.76
N PHE A 277 -4.49 4.46 -19.39
CA PHE A 277 -4.76 3.96 -18.04
C PHE A 277 -3.97 4.75 -16.99
N VAL A 278 -2.67 4.94 -17.23
CA VAL A 278 -1.80 5.75 -16.36
C VAL A 278 -2.26 7.20 -16.33
N GLY A 279 -2.55 7.80 -17.49
CA GLY A 279 -3.04 9.17 -17.58
C GLY A 279 -4.33 9.41 -16.80
N VAL A 280 -5.27 8.46 -16.80
CA VAL A 280 -6.51 8.55 -16.02
C VAL A 280 -6.22 8.55 -14.52
N ILE A 281 -5.44 7.58 -14.01
CA ILE A 281 -5.15 7.51 -12.56
C ILE A 281 -4.33 8.72 -12.09
N LEU A 282 -3.39 9.20 -12.90
CA LEU A 282 -2.60 10.40 -12.59
C LEU A 282 -3.46 11.66 -12.60
N SER A 283 -4.42 11.76 -13.53
CA SER A 283 -5.33 12.92 -13.58
C SER A 283 -6.18 13.00 -12.31
N PHE A 284 -6.74 11.89 -11.84
CA PHE A 284 -7.50 11.87 -10.60
C PHE A 284 -6.62 12.15 -9.38
N ALA A 285 -5.43 11.54 -9.31
CA ALA A 285 -4.50 11.77 -8.21
C ALA A 285 -4.07 13.24 -8.13
N PHE A 286 -3.73 13.85 -9.27
CA PHE A 286 -3.39 15.25 -9.34
C PHE A 286 -4.56 16.14 -8.91
N LEU A 287 -5.79 15.83 -9.33
CA LEU A 287 -6.98 16.57 -8.90
C LEU A 287 -7.22 16.48 -7.40
N GLU A 288 -7.07 15.30 -6.79
CA GLU A 288 -7.20 15.13 -5.34
C GLU A 288 -6.14 15.93 -4.58
N GLU A 289 -4.87 15.78 -4.96
CA GLU A 289 -3.76 16.46 -4.30
C GLU A 289 -3.80 17.98 -4.53
N PHE A 290 -4.26 18.43 -5.69
CA PHE A 290 -4.53 19.84 -5.94
C PHE A 290 -5.59 20.40 -4.98
N LEU A 291 -6.65 19.64 -4.68
CA LEU A 291 -7.66 20.06 -3.70
C LEU A 291 -7.08 20.09 -2.28
N TRP A 292 -6.27 19.10 -1.91
CA TRP A 292 -5.57 19.09 -0.62
C TRP A 292 -4.64 20.29 -0.44
N GLU A 293 -3.77 20.57 -1.43
CA GLU A 293 -2.84 21.69 -1.40
C GLU A 293 -3.57 23.04 -1.33
N THR A 294 -4.62 23.23 -2.13
CA THR A 294 -5.30 24.54 -2.23
C THR A 294 -6.30 24.82 -1.11
N LEU A 295 -6.86 23.79 -0.48
CA LEU A 295 -7.89 23.94 0.56
C LEU A 295 -7.36 23.75 1.98
N ILE A 296 -6.34 22.91 2.17
CA ILE A 296 -5.88 22.48 3.49
C ILE A 296 -4.39 22.80 3.70
N TRP A 297 -3.48 22.20 2.92
CA TRP A 297 -2.04 22.18 3.27
C TRP A 297 -1.30 23.46 2.92
N ASN A 298 -1.49 23.99 1.71
CA ASN A 298 -0.76 25.14 1.18
C ASN A 298 0.78 25.01 1.30
N GLU A 299 1.34 23.81 1.11
CA GLU A 299 2.76 23.52 1.33
C GLU A 299 3.58 23.72 0.06
N HIS A 300 3.10 23.20 -1.07
CA HIS A 300 3.83 23.19 -2.33
C HIS A 300 3.38 24.31 -3.27
N PHE A 301 2.08 24.60 -3.28
CA PHE A 301 1.50 25.74 -4.00
C PHE A 301 0.16 26.14 -3.37
N SER A 302 -0.21 27.41 -3.53
CA SER A 302 -1.45 27.95 -2.98
C SER A 302 -2.17 28.84 -4.00
N LEU A 303 -3.50 28.79 -3.99
CA LEU A 303 -4.36 29.73 -4.70
C LEU A 303 -4.79 30.93 -3.84
N ASN A 304 -4.23 31.08 -2.63
CA ASN A 304 -4.62 32.09 -1.63
C ASN A 304 -6.13 32.06 -1.32
N MET A 305 -6.77 30.89 -1.36
CA MET A 305 -8.15 30.75 -0.94
C MET A 305 -8.24 30.73 0.59
N MET A 306 -8.86 31.75 1.18
CA MET A 306 -9.10 31.78 2.63
C MET A 306 -10.28 30.87 2.98
N VAL A 307 -9.99 29.61 3.29
CA VAL A 307 -10.97 28.66 3.83
C VAL A 307 -11.03 28.84 5.35
N SER A 308 -12.24 29.02 5.89
CA SER A 308 -12.43 29.10 7.33
C SER A 308 -12.10 27.76 8.00
N GLU A 309 -11.37 27.77 9.11
CA GLU A 309 -11.06 26.58 9.91
C GLU A 309 -12.33 25.81 10.34
N ASN A 310 -13.45 26.51 10.53
CA ASN A 310 -14.75 25.89 10.84
C ASN A 310 -15.24 24.96 9.72
N LEU A 311 -14.76 25.11 8.49
CA LEU A 311 -15.08 24.22 7.37
C LEU A 311 -14.19 22.97 7.35
N PHE A 312 -13.06 22.95 8.05
CA PHE A 312 -12.14 21.80 8.06
C PHE A 312 -12.81 20.54 8.61
N GLN A 313 -13.74 20.69 9.55
CA GLN A 313 -14.54 19.57 10.08
C GLN A 313 -15.39 18.86 9.02
N PHE A 314 -15.62 19.49 7.86
CA PHE A 314 -16.32 18.90 6.72
C PHE A 314 -15.37 18.59 5.57
N LEU A 315 -14.45 19.52 5.26
CA LEU A 315 -13.54 19.40 4.13
C LEU A 315 -12.51 18.28 4.33
N VAL A 316 -11.89 18.18 5.50
CA VAL A 316 -10.88 17.15 5.76
C VAL A 316 -11.50 15.73 5.65
N PRO A 317 -12.62 15.43 6.33
CA PRO A 317 -13.30 14.14 6.13
C PRO A 317 -13.73 13.87 4.68
N LEU A 318 -14.17 14.91 3.95
CA LEU A 318 -14.58 14.79 2.56
C LEU A 318 -13.41 14.43 1.64
N LEU A 319 -12.28 15.11 1.81
CA LEU A 319 -11.08 14.88 1.00
C LEU A 319 -10.43 13.52 1.31
N VAL A 320 -10.61 12.97 2.53
CA VAL A 320 -10.15 11.62 2.89
C VAL A 320 -11.02 10.49 2.29
N VAL A 321 -12.24 10.78 1.81
CA VAL A 321 -13.17 9.75 1.31
C VAL A 321 -12.54 8.82 0.27
N PRO A 322 -11.85 9.28 -0.79
CA PRO A 322 -11.26 8.39 -1.79
C PRO A 322 -10.30 7.36 -1.18
N GLN A 323 -9.37 7.84 -0.35
CA GLN A 323 -8.35 7.04 0.32
C GLN A 323 -8.95 6.05 1.33
N LEU A 324 -9.83 6.52 2.21
CA LEU A 324 -10.50 5.65 3.19
C LEU A 324 -11.43 4.63 2.51
N THR A 325 -12.12 5.03 1.45
CA THR A 325 -12.95 4.11 0.64
C THR A 325 -12.10 3.01 0.06
N HIS A 326 -10.94 3.35 -0.52
CA HIS A 326 -10.00 2.39 -1.08
C HIS A 326 -9.51 1.40 -0.02
N TYR A 327 -9.07 1.88 1.14
CA TYR A 327 -8.58 1.04 2.23
C TYR A 327 -9.62 0.02 2.69
N LEU A 328 -10.87 0.46 2.84
CA LEU A 328 -11.97 -0.41 3.24
C LEU A 328 -12.38 -1.37 2.13
N LEU A 329 -12.54 -0.91 0.88
CA LEU A 329 -12.97 -1.73 -0.25
C LEU A 329 -11.97 -2.83 -0.59
N ASP A 330 -10.67 -2.58 -0.47
CA ASP A 330 -9.64 -3.53 -0.88
C ASP A 330 -9.79 -4.88 -0.16
N GLY A 331 -10.22 -4.85 1.10
CA GLY A 331 -10.53 -6.05 1.89
C GLY A 331 -11.69 -6.91 1.37
N PHE A 332 -12.53 -6.38 0.48
CA PHE A 332 -13.72 -7.05 -0.07
C PHE A 332 -13.57 -7.41 -1.54
N ILE A 333 -13.02 -6.53 -2.37
CA ILE A 333 -13.02 -6.68 -3.84
C ILE A 333 -12.13 -7.83 -4.34
N TRP A 334 -11.19 -8.30 -3.51
CA TRP A 334 -10.33 -9.43 -3.84
C TRP A 334 -10.83 -10.78 -3.32
N ARG A 335 -11.92 -10.80 -2.53
CA ARG A 335 -12.49 -12.04 -2.02
C ARG A 335 -13.12 -12.82 -3.18
N LYS A 336 -12.79 -14.12 -3.28
CA LYS A 336 -13.51 -15.00 -4.21
C LYS A 336 -14.96 -15.12 -3.74
N PRO A 337 -15.96 -15.03 -4.65
CA PRO A 337 -17.34 -15.31 -4.28
C PRO A 337 -17.41 -16.71 -3.68
N LYS A 338 -18.05 -16.85 -2.51
CA LYS A 338 -18.38 -18.16 -1.96
C LYS A 338 -19.22 -18.88 -3.01
N LYS A 339 -18.79 -20.07 -3.44
CA LYS A 339 -19.70 -20.96 -4.17
C LYS A 339 -20.83 -21.27 -3.19
N VAL A 340 -22.02 -20.76 -3.48
CA VAL A 340 -23.24 -21.26 -2.85
C VAL A 340 -23.41 -22.64 -3.46
N ASN A 341 -23.16 -23.68 -2.65
CA ASN A 341 -23.47 -25.05 -3.03
C ASN A 341 -24.98 -25.27 -2.99
#